data_AF-D4XF66-F1
#
_entry.id   AF-D4XF66-F1
#
_cell.length_a   1.000
_cell.length_b   1.000
_cell.length_c   1.000
_cell.angle_alpha   90.00
_cell.angle_beta   90.00
_cell.angle_gamma   90.00
#
_symmetry.space_group_name_H-M   'P 1'
#
loop_
_entity.id
_entity.type
_entity.pdbx_description
1 polymer ?
#
loop_
_entity_poly.entity_id
_entity_poly.type
_entity_poly.pdbx_seq_one_letter_code
_entity_poly.pdbx_strand_id
1 'polypeptide(L)'
;MPLWLAVVVPSLFILFHSGGPGANGKSLSSLSFRSELRAGANGIIGALGSTGAAIGLLVFPLFRENYGLEKTFLILSIVPLVASIICFVIKWDPTRTTTNPDNEAGAPQFKDDAVLPVLDPAIGKASR
;
A
#
# COMPACT_ATOMS: atom_id res chain seq x y z
N MET A 1 -19.14 23.83 -16.44
CA MET A 1 -17.84 23.32 -16.89
C MET A 1 -18.03 22.63 -18.24
N PRO A 2 -17.06 22.71 -19.16
CA PRO A 2 -17.12 21.99 -20.44
C PRO A 2 -17.26 20.46 -20.22
N LEU A 3 -18.04 19.78 -21.05
CA LEU A 3 -18.32 18.34 -20.91
C LEU A 3 -17.04 17.48 -20.91
N TRP A 4 -16.08 17.82 -21.76
CA TRP A 4 -14.81 17.10 -21.83
C TRP A 4 -14.00 17.19 -20.52
N LEU A 5 -14.04 18.34 -19.83
CA LEU A 5 -13.39 18.55 -18.52
C LEU A 5 -14.05 17.70 -17.43
N ALA A 6 -15.37 17.56 -17.47
CA ALA A 6 -16.12 16.73 -16.54
C ALA A 6 -15.80 15.22 -16.67
N VAL A 7 -15.30 14.78 -17.83
CA VAL A 7 -14.89 13.38 -18.07
C VAL A 7 -13.40 13.19 -17.81
N VAL A 8 -12.56 14.07 -18.36
CA VAL A 8 -11.10 13.92 -18.33
C VAL A 8 -10.54 14.05 -16.91
N VAL A 9 -11.00 15.05 -16.14
CA VAL A 9 -10.43 15.32 -14.81
C VAL A 9 -10.69 14.17 -13.83
N PRO A 10 -11.93 13.65 -13.66
CA PRO A 10 -12.15 12.49 -12.80
C PRO A 10 -11.47 11.21 -13.31
N SER A 11 -11.41 11.01 -14.62
CA SER A 11 -10.74 9.83 -15.21
C SER A 11 -9.24 9.82 -14.91
N LEU A 12 -8.56 10.95 -15.09
CA LEU A 12 -7.15 11.08 -14.75
C LEU A 12 -6.92 10.96 -13.25
N PHE A 13 -7.81 11.55 -12.43
CA PHE A 13 -7.74 11.38 -10.98
C PHE A 13 -7.82 9.91 -10.57
N ILE A 14 -8.78 9.15 -11.11
CA ILE A 14 -8.92 7.71 -10.83
C ILE A 14 -7.70 6.94 -11.33
N LEU A 15 -7.21 7.22 -12.55
CA LEU A 15 -6.04 6.55 -13.13
C LEU A 15 -4.79 6.74 -12.25
N PHE A 16 -4.46 7.98 -11.88
CA PHE A 16 -3.31 8.27 -11.03
C PHE A 16 -3.51 7.76 -9.59
N HIS A 17 -4.75 7.72 -9.11
CA HIS A 17 -5.07 7.14 -7.81
C HIS A 17 -4.86 5.61 -7.80
N SER A 18 -5.23 4.90 -8.88
CA SER A 18 -5.03 3.45 -9.01
C SER A 18 -3.56 3.03 -9.17
N GLY A 19 -2.70 3.89 -9.68
CA GLY A 19 -1.24 3.64 -9.69
C GLY A 19 -0.57 3.94 -8.34
N GLY A 20 -1.27 4.62 -7.43
CA GLY A 20 -0.73 5.13 -6.18
C GLY A 20 -0.59 4.10 -5.05
N PRO A 21 -0.13 4.54 -3.87
CA PRO A 21 0.13 3.68 -2.72
C PRO A 21 -1.14 3.02 -2.15
N GLY A 22 -2.31 3.62 -2.40
CA GLY A 22 -3.60 3.07 -1.95
C GLY A 22 -3.93 1.73 -2.62
N ALA A 23 -3.72 1.61 -3.93
CA ALA A 23 -3.98 0.37 -4.66
C ALA A 23 -2.87 -0.67 -4.48
N ASN A 24 -1.62 -0.22 -4.38
CA ASN A 24 -0.44 -1.09 -4.33
C ASN A 24 0.02 -1.46 -2.90
N GLY A 25 -0.54 -0.82 -1.86
CA GLY A 25 -0.08 -0.97 -0.48
C GLY A 25 -0.16 -2.40 0.07
N LYS A 26 -1.18 -3.18 -0.31
CA LYS A 26 -1.31 -4.59 0.11
C LYS A 26 -0.28 -5.49 -0.58
N SER A 27 0.02 -5.26 -1.85
CA SER A 27 1.06 -5.98 -2.58
C SER A 27 2.44 -5.69 -1.97
N LEU A 28 2.72 -4.42 -1.67
CA LEU A 28 3.97 -3.98 -1.06
C LEU A 28 4.16 -4.54 0.34
N SER A 29 3.09 -4.55 1.16
CA SER A 29 3.07 -5.20 2.48
C SER A 29 3.38 -6.69 2.35
N SER A 30 2.72 -7.39 1.44
CA SER A 30 2.96 -8.83 1.23
C SER A 30 4.41 -9.13 0.84
N LEU A 31 5.02 -8.30 0.00
CA LEU A 31 6.42 -8.42 -0.39
C LEU A 31 7.40 -8.05 0.74
N SER A 32 6.99 -7.23 1.69
CA SER A 32 7.86 -6.74 2.78
C SER A 32 7.89 -7.67 4.00
N PHE A 33 6.92 -8.59 4.11
CA PHE A 33 6.78 -9.49 5.26
C PHE A 33 6.83 -10.97 4.87
N ARG A 34 7.29 -11.80 5.82
CA ARG A 34 7.22 -13.27 5.74
C ARG A 34 5.79 -13.75 5.57
N SER A 35 5.61 -14.86 4.85
CA SER A 35 4.30 -15.47 4.55
C SER A 35 3.31 -15.49 5.73
N GLU A 36 3.78 -15.83 6.92
CA GLU A 36 2.97 -15.93 8.14
C GLU A 36 2.47 -14.57 8.66
N LEU A 37 3.24 -13.50 8.44
CA LEU A 37 2.89 -12.14 8.86
C LEU A 37 2.13 -11.35 7.78
N ARG A 38 2.13 -11.81 6.52
CA ARG A 38 1.47 -11.12 5.39
C ARG A 38 -0.01 -10.87 5.65
N ALA A 39 -0.71 -11.83 6.26
CA ALA A 39 -2.13 -11.69 6.59
C ALA A 39 -2.37 -10.55 7.58
N GLY A 40 -1.59 -10.51 8.68
CA GLY A 40 -1.67 -9.45 9.69
C GLY A 40 -1.29 -8.08 9.11
N ALA A 41 -0.19 -8.02 8.36
CA ALA A 41 0.27 -6.78 7.73
C ALA A 41 -0.75 -6.24 6.72
N ASN A 42 -1.30 -7.08 5.86
CA ASN A 42 -2.37 -6.68 4.92
C ASN A 42 -3.66 -6.26 5.64
N GLY A 43 -3.95 -6.87 6.80
CA GLY A 43 -5.03 -6.46 7.69
C GLY A 43 -4.85 -5.04 8.19
N ILE A 44 -3.66 -4.68 8.69
CA ILE A 44 -3.33 -3.33 9.16
C ILE A 44 -3.41 -2.32 8.02
N ILE A 45 -2.83 -2.63 6.85
CA ILE A 45 -2.93 -1.76 5.66
C ILE A 45 -4.39 -1.56 5.25
N GLY A 46 -5.19 -2.63 5.27
CA GLY A 46 -6.62 -2.56 4.99
C GLY A 46 -7.38 -1.69 5.99
N ALA A 47 -7.09 -1.83 7.28
CA ALA A 47 -7.69 -1.04 8.34
C ALA A 47 -7.38 0.44 8.16
N LEU A 48 -6.10 0.80 7.95
CA LEU A 48 -5.67 2.17 7.69
C LEU A 48 -6.37 2.77 6.46
N GLY A 49 -6.48 2.01 5.38
CA GLY A 49 -7.22 2.43 4.18
C GLY A 49 -8.70 2.70 4.47
N SER A 50 -9.36 1.81 5.23
CA SER A 50 -10.76 1.97 5.62
C SER A 50 -10.99 3.17 6.54
N THR A 51 -10.07 3.41 7.48
CA THR A 51 -10.11 4.58 8.37
C THR A 51 -9.95 5.87 7.56
N GLY A 52 -9.03 5.92 6.60
CA GLY A 52 -8.87 7.06 5.71
C GLY A 52 -10.15 7.36 4.91
N ALA A 53 -10.82 6.32 4.39
CA ALA A 53 -12.09 6.47 3.68
C ALA A 53 -13.21 7.00 4.61
N ALA A 54 -13.31 6.47 5.83
CA ALA A 54 -14.29 6.92 6.81
C ALA A 54 -14.08 8.39 7.20
N ILE A 55 -12.82 8.80 7.46
CA ILE A 55 -12.47 10.19 7.75
C ILE A 55 -12.80 11.08 6.54
N GLY A 56 -12.44 10.67 5.32
CA GLY A 56 -12.75 11.43 4.11
C GLY A 56 -14.26 11.65 3.93
N LEU A 57 -15.06 10.61 4.15
CA LEU A 57 -16.52 10.69 4.05
C LEU A 57 -17.14 11.58 5.14
N LEU A 58 -16.57 11.59 6.34
CA LEU A 58 -16.99 12.45 7.45
C LEU A 58 -16.63 13.93 7.21
N VAL A 59 -15.40 14.19 6.76
CA VAL A 59 -14.83 15.54 6.65
C VAL A 59 -15.35 16.28 5.41
N PHE A 60 -15.57 15.57 4.30
CA PHE A 60 -16.04 16.17 3.04
C PHE A 60 -17.32 17.04 3.19
N PRO A 61 -18.44 16.55 3.76
CA PRO A 61 -19.66 17.35 3.89
C PRO A 61 -19.48 18.57 4.78
N LEU A 62 -18.71 18.46 5.88
CA LEU A 62 -18.42 19.56 6.79
C LEU A 62 -17.68 20.70 6.07
N PHE A 63 -16.68 20.35 5.24
CA PHE A 63 -15.93 21.34 4.48
C PHE A 63 -16.78 21.96 3.37
N ARG A 64 -17.58 21.13 2.69
CA ARG A 64 -18.50 21.58 1.63
C ARG A 64 -19.48 22.63 2.13
N GLU A 65 -20.05 22.43 3.32
CA GLU A 65 -21.01 23.35 3.92
C GLU A 65 -20.37 24.71 4.28
N ASN A 66 -19.16 24.69 4.85
CA ASN A 66 -18.50 25.90 5.33
C ASN A 66 -17.79 26.70 4.21
N TYR A 67 -17.20 26.03 3.22
CA TYR A 67 -16.31 26.65 2.23
C TYR A 67 -16.84 26.61 0.80
N GLY A 68 -17.95 25.88 0.56
CA GLY A 68 -18.47 25.63 -0.78
C GLY A 68 -17.68 24.55 -1.53
N LEU A 69 -18.25 24.11 -2.66
CA LEU A 69 -17.74 22.94 -3.40
C LEU A 69 -16.33 23.16 -3.97
N GLU A 70 -16.11 24.30 -4.62
CA GLU A 70 -14.86 24.60 -5.34
C GLU A 70 -13.65 24.65 -4.39
N LYS A 71 -13.75 25.42 -3.30
CA LYS A 71 -12.69 25.52 -2.30
C LYS A 71 -12.44 24.20 -1.58
N THR A 72 -13.49 23.43 -1.31
CA THR A 72 -13.38 22.12 -0.66
C THR A 72 -12.56 21.14 -1.50
N PHE A 73 -12.78 21.08 -2.82
CA PHE A 73 -11.95 20.25 -3.70
C PHE A 73 -10.49 20.70 -3.72
N LEU A 74 -10.23 22.01 -3.72
CA LEU A 74 -8.88 22.54 -3.71
C LEU A 74 -8.16 22.21 -2.39
N ILE A 75 -8.82 22.37 -1.25
CA ILE A 75 -8.29 21.99 0.07
C ILE A 75 -8.03 20.48 0.13
N LEU A 76 -9.01 19.66 -0.29
CA LEU A 76 -8.88 18.21 -0.23
C LEU A 76 -7.85 17.66 -1.24
N SER A 77 -7.54 18.39 -2.31
CA SER A 77 -6.48 18.02 -3.26
C SER A 77 -5.08 18.02 -2.65
N ILE A 78 -4.89 18.68 -1.49
CA ILE A 78 -3.62 18.66 -0.75
C ILE A 78 -3.31 17.23 -0.27
N VAL A 79 -4.31 16.45 0.12
CA VAL A 79 -4.12 15.08 0.64
C VAL A 79 -3.46 14.15 -0.41
N PRO A 80 -4.01 13.96 -1.62
CA PRO A 80 -3.36 13.16 -2.65
C PRO A 80 -2.06 13.79 -3.15
N LEU A 81 -1.89 15.12 -3.10
CA LEU A 81 -0.63 15.77 -3.42
C LEU A 81 0.48 15.36 -2.43
N VAL A 82 0.21 15.41 -1.13
CA VAL A 82 1.15 14.95 -0.09
C VAL A 82 1.47 13.46 -0.25
N ALA A 83 0.45 12.63 -0.49
CA ALA A 83 0.67 11.20 -0.75
C ALA A 83 1.56 10.97 -1.99
N SER A 84 1.39 11.76 -3.04
CA SER A 84 2.22 11.70 -4.25
C SER A 84 3.66 12.08 -3.93
N ILE A 85 3.88 13.18 -3.19
CA ILE A 85 5.22 13.61 -2.76
C ILE A 85 5.91 12.50 -1.96
N ILE A 86 5.21 11.87 -1.01
CA ILE A 86 5.75 10.76 -0.21
C ILE A 86 6.21 9.62 -1.12
N CYS A 87 5.42 9.25 -2.13
CA CYS A 87 5.78 8.16 -3.05
C CYS A 87 6.98 8.49 -3.93
N PHE A 88 7.16 9.75 -4.32
CA PHE A 88 8.32 10.17 -5.10
C PHE A 88 9.60 10.30 -4.26
N VAL A 89 9.46 10.71 -2.99
CA VAL A 89 10.58 10.89 -2.05
C VAL A 89 11.04 9.56 -1.49
N ILE A 90 10.11 8.70 -1.05
CA ILE A 90 10.42 7.41 -0.43
C ILE A 90 10.50 6.33 -1.52
N LYS A 91 11.72 6.04 -1.94
CA LYS A 91 12.01 4.92 -2.86
C LYS A 91 12.07 3.60 -2.09
N TRP A 92 10.91 3.06 -1.71
CA TRP A 92 10.82 1.73 -1.12
C TRP A 92 10.62 0.67 -2.22
N ASP A 93 11.53 -0.29 -2.29
CA ASP A 93 11.44 -1.42 -3.21
C ASP A 93 11.86 -2.70 -2.48
N PRO A 94 10.89 -3.55 -2.07
CA PRO A 94 11.18 -4.79 -1.36
C PRO A 94 11.85 -5.85 -2.24
N THR A 95 11.91 -5.64 -3.57
CA THR A 95 12.57 -6.57 -4.50
C THR A 95 14.05 -6.24 -4.71
N ARG A 96 14.49 -5.05 -4.26
CA ARG A 96 15.89 -4.60 -4.33
C ARG A 96 16.72 -4.98 -3.10
N THR A 97 16.13 -5.63 -2.11
CA THR A 97 16.86 -6.11 -0.94
C THR A 97 17.58 -7.42 -1.27
N THR A 98 18.84 -7.56 -0.84
CA THR A 98 19.64 -8.79 -1.05
C THR A 98 19.11 -9.97 -0.25
N THR A 99 18.32 -9.70 0.78
CA THR A 99 17.70 -10.67 1.68
C THR A 99 16.22 -10.81 1.32
N ASN A 100 15.79 -12.05 1.06
CA ASN A 100 14.38 -12.40 0.97
C ASN A 100 13.81 -12.54 2.39
N PRO A 101 12.72 -11.84 2.76
CA PRO A 101 12.10 -11.97 4.08
C PRO A 101 11.82 -13.42 4.49
N ASP A 102 11.42 -14.29 3.55
CA ASP A 102 11.13 -15.70 3.83
C ASP A 102 12.40 -16.49 4.22
N ASN A 103 13.58 -16.06 3.76
CA ASN A 103 14.86 -16.77 3.94
C ASN A 103 15.83 -16.09 4.92
N GLU A 104 15.36 -15.13 5.73
CA GLU A 104 16.22 -14.43 6.69
C GLU A 104 16.59 -15.34 7.87
N ALA A 105 17.85 -15.75 7.95
CA ALA A 105 18.35 -16.64 9.00
C ALA A 105 18.49 -15.90 10.34
N GLY A 106 17.89 -16.45 11.40
CA GLY A 106 18.06 -15.93 12.77
C GLY A 106 17.19 -14.72 13.12
N ALA A 107 16.07 -14.51 12.41
CA ALA A 107 15.13 -13.43 12.73
C ALA A 107 14.74 -13.46 14.23
N PRO A 108 14.87 -12.35 14.97
CA PRO A 108 14.79 -12.33 16.44
C PRO A 108 13.45 -12.80 17.00
N GLN A 109 12.36 -12.68 16.23
CA GLN A 109 11.03 -13.21 16.56
C GLN A 109 10.86 -14.72 16.27
N PHE A 110 11.81 -15.37 15.59
CA PHE A 110 11.72 -16.74 15.10
C PHE A 110 12.97 -17.58 15.44
N LYS A 111 13.48 -17.44 16.67
CA LYS A 111 14.68 -18.15 17.15
C LYS A 111 14.57 -19.68 17.04
N ASP A 112 13.36 -20.22 16.96
CA ASP A 112 13.08 -21.65 16.84
C ASP A 112 13.25 -22.19 15.40
N ASP A 113 13.23 -21.32 14.37
CA ASP A 113 13.45 -21.70 12.96
C ASP A 113 14.91 -22.09 12.68
N ALA A 114 15.85 -21.72 13.55
CA ALA A 114 17.27 -22.04 13.42
C ALA A 114 17.58 -23.56 13.53
N VAL A 115 16.58 -24.38 13.86
CA VAL A 115 16.75 -25.81 14.12
C VAL A 115 16.44 -26.70 12.90
N LEU A 116 15.85 -26.16 11.82
CA LEU A 116 15.56 -26.99 10.65
C LEU A 116 16.77 -27.05 9.71
N PRO A 117 17.32 -28.25 9.43
CA PRO A 117 18.43 -28.40 8.50
C PRO A 117 17.97 -27.90 7.13
N VAL A 118 18.80 -27.06 6.51
CA VAL A 118 18.62 -26.58 5.14
C VAL A 118 18.45 -27.80 4.23
N LEU A 119 17.23 -28.11 3.84
CA LEU A 119 16.96 -29.18 2.88
C LEU A 119 17.44 -28.69 1.52
N ASP A 120 18.45 -29.39 0.99
CA ASP A 120 18.97 -29.18 -0.35
C ASP A 120 17.82 -29.36 -1.37
N PRO A 121 17.45 -28.31 -2.14
CA PRO A 121 16.36 -28.37 -3.11
C PRO A 121 16.61 -29.38 -4.24
N ALA A 122 17.80 -30.00 -4.33
CA ALA A 122 18.10 -31.06 -5.28
C ALA A 122 17.46 -32.42 -4.95
N ILE A 123 17.06 -32.69 -3.70
CA ILE A 123 16.62 -34.04 -3.27
C ILE A 123 15.15 -34.34 -3.61
N GLY A 124 14.31 -33.32 -3.86
CA GLY A 124 12.87 -33.47 -4.11
C GLY A 124 12.46 -33.98 -5.50
N LYS A 125 13.40 -34.15 -6.44
CA LYS A 125 13.10 -34.65 -7.82
C LYS A 125 13.49 -36.10 -8.06
N ALA A 126 14.09 -36.79 -7.08
CA ALA A 126 14.67 -38.12 -7.28
C ALA A 126 13.86 -39.28 -6.69
N SER A 127 12.73 -39.05 -6.02
CA SER A 127 11.81 -40.14 -5.67
C SER A 127 10.48 -39.96 -6.40
N ARG A 128 10.26 -40.84 -7.37
CA ARG A 128 8.92 -41.25 -7.80
C ARG A 128 8.10 -41.77 -6.63
#